data_AF-A0A671SVV6-F1
#
_entry.id   AF-A0A671SVV6-F1
#
_cell.length_a   1.000
_cell.length_b   1.000
_cell.length_c   1.000
_cell.angle_alpha   90.00
_cell.angle_beta   90.00
_cell.angle_gamma   90.00
#
_symmetry.space_group_name_H-M   'P 1'
#
loop_
_entity.id
_entity.type
_entity.pdbx_description
1 polymer ?
#
loop_
_entity_poly.entity_id
_entity_poly.type
_entity_poly.pdbx_seq_one_letter_code
_entity_poly.pdbx_strand_id
1 'polypeptide(L)'
;MSEYFSLSECDVIGFDLDHTLCRYNLKETSRLIYESFARYLVEHKGYDKDLLHLTPATWDFCFKGLVVDLEEGNLIKLAEDGTVLRATHGTKNLSTDDIIKHYGPKREWKHFNSLNTSYTRSAKYYFYDNYFDLPGALLCARVVDMLNKRGAEITSDIWKDIVAAIDHNYNTSAFREDTGTYFPSVKCCPGSYLQPCSDAVKRWLRSMKNSGKILLLITSSHSDYCRLVCEHILGMDFEELFDIIITNALKPGFFSLVPQQRPFRTLVNDVEDSEGLPSLEKPGWYSQGNWPHLHELLKTMSNKSEPKVVYFGDSMRSDMFPACSFGKWETVMIVEEMEGEGVPRANATPSNSPTPSEGPVEKKGKFEDQGMKSPSAVSNQWGSYFVDVQKNEGEETQSLTWCCHSIHTYSTMAIPSIEAIADLPLDFKFQRFSSDKPITTGYYPRPPESLLKWEEN
;
A
#
# COMPACT_ATOMS: atom_id res chain seq x y z
N MET A 1 -14.38 -23.44 -5.78
CA MET A 1 -14.61 -22.05 -6.25
C MET A 1 -14.68 -22.07 -7.78
N SER A 2 -15.32 -21.07 -8.40
CA SER A 2 -15.31 -20.94 -9.87
C SER A 2 -13.86 -20.84 -10.38
N GLU A 3 -13.56 -21.32 -11.57
CA GLU A 3 -12.23 -21.21 -12.17
C GLU A 3 -11.85 -19.76 -12.52
N TYR A 4 -12.87 -18.90 -12.71
CA TYR A 4 -12.73 -17.52 -13.17
C TYR A 4 -13.41 -16.55 -12.22
N PHE A 5 -12.85 -15.35 -12.11
CA PHE A 5 -13.46 -14.19 -11.44
C PHE A 5 -14.04 -13.23 -12.48
N SER A 6 -15.19 -12.62 -12.17
CA SER A 6 -15.85 -11.64 -13.04
C SER A 6 -16.63 -10.63 -12.19
N LEU A 7 -16.53 -9.35 -12.54
CA LEU A 7 -17.22 -8.27 -11.83
C LEU A 7 -18.74 -8.32 -12.03
N SER A 8 -19.23 -8.92 -13.11
CA SER A 8 -20.65 -9.09 -13.36
C SER A 8 -21.32 -9.97 -12.30
N GLU A 9 -20.56 -10.88 -11.68
CA GLU A 9 -21.05 -11.78 -10.63
C GLU A 9 -21.12 -11.13 -9.23
N CYS A 10 -20.49 -9.98 -9.04
CA CYS A 10 -20.50 -9.23 -7.78
C CYS A 10 -21.71 -8.31 -7.72
N ASP A 11 -22.32 -8.16 -6.56
CA ASP A 11 -23.41 -7.21 -6.29
C ASP A 11 -22.85 -5.85 -5.86
N VAL A 12 -21.73 -5.89 -5.14
CA VAL A 12 -21.09 -4.75 -4.51
C VAL A 12 -19.63 -4.71 -4.92
N ILE A 13 -19.15 -3.53 -5.27
CA ILE A 13 -17.75 -3.29 -5.68
C ILE A 13 -17.22 -2.16 -4.80
N GLY A 14 -16.28 -2.50 -3.92
CA GLY A 14 -15.66 -1.56 -3.01
C GLY A 14 -14.21 -1.25 -3.37
N PHE A 15 -13.78 -0.05 -3.04
CA PHE A 15 -12.42 0.42 -3.31
C PHE A 15 -11.83 1.06 -2.05
N ASP A 16 -10.55 0.79 -1.79
CA ASP A 16 -9.73 1.75 -1.07
C ASP A 16 -9.47 2.99 -1.95
N LEU A 17 -9.16 4.12 -1.30
CA LEU A 17 -8.80 5.35 -1.97
C LEU A 17 -7.32 5.38 -2.30
N ASP A 18 -6.49 5.51 -1.27
CA ASP A 18 -5.09 5.86 -1.41
C ASP A 18 -4.28 4.67 -1.89
N HIS A 19 -3.40 4.87 -2.89
CA HIS A 19 -2.65 3.81 -3.59
C HIS A 19 -3.49 2.73 -4.30
N THR A 20 -4.82 2.87 -4.30
CA THR A 20 -5.76 1.98 -4.99
C THR A 20 -6.48 2.69 -6.14
N LEU A 21 -7.45 3.57 -5.84
CA LEU A 21 -8.06 4.44 -6.85
C LEU A 21 -7.14 5.62 -7.17
N CYS A 22 -6.57 6.24 -6.14
CA CYS A 22 -5.60 7.32 -6.27
C CYS A 22 -4.18 6.77 -6.33
N ARG A 23 -3.56 6.83 -7.51
CA ARG A 23 -2.11 6.63 -7.62
C ARG A 23 -1.39 7.89 -7.18
N TYR A 24 -0.26 7.69 -6.51
CA TYR A 24 0.61 8.77 -6.07
C TYR A 24 1.87 8.81 -6.95
N ASN A 25 2.44 10.00 -7.12
CA ASN A 25 3.78 10.16 -7.70
C ASN A 25 4.82 9.68 -6.69
N LEU A 26 5.07 8.37 -6.65
CA LEU A 26 5.83 7.72 -5.59
C LEU A 26 7.19 8.38 -5.32
N LYS A 27 7.90 8.90 -6.33
CA LYS A 27 9.17 9.61 -6.11
C LYS A 27 8.99 10.86 -5.25
N GLU A 28 8.05 11.72 -5.63
CA GLU A 28 7.77 12.99 -4.96
C GLU A 28 7.15 12.78 -3.58
N THR A 29 6.18 11.87 -3.49
CA THR A 29 5.50 11.56 -2.22
C THR A 29 6.45 10.91 -1.22
N SER A 30 7.30 9.96 -1.65
CA SER A 30 8.29 9.34 -0.75
C SER A 30 9.29 10.35 -0.21
N ARG A 31 9.75 11.27 -1.06
CA ARG A 31 10.63 12.37 -0.67
C ARG A 31 9.97 13.25 0.39
N LEU A 32 8.74 13.69 0.13
CA LEU A 32 7.98 14.53 1.05
C LEU A 32 7.79 13.84 2.41
N ILE A 33 7.41 12.56 2.42
CA ILE A 33 7.21 11.78 3.64
C ILE A 33 8.51 11.68 4.43
N TYR A 34 9.61 11.28 3.77
CA TYR A 34 10.91 11.17 4.44
C TYR A 34 11.34 12.51 5.06
N GLU A 35 11.31 13.58 4.26
CA GLU A 35 11.72 14.91 4.71
C GLU A 35 10.87 15.37 5.91
N SER A 36 9.56 15.08 5.89
CA SER A 36 8.65 15.40 7.00
C SER A 36 9.02 14.66 8.28
N PHE A 37 9.28 13.35 8.21
CA PHE A 37 9.64 12.56 9.39
C PHE A 37 11.04 12.93 9.91
N ALA A 38 12.03 13.05 9.02
CA ALA A 38 13.40 13.39 9.38
C ALA A 38 13.48 14.78 10.04
N ARG A 39 12.72 15.76 9.51
CA ARG A 39 12.63 17.10 10.10
C ARG A 39 12.09 17.04 11.52
N TYR A 40 11.02 16.29 11.75
CA TYR A 40 10.47 16.13 13.09
C TYR A 40 11.49 15.56 14.08
N LEU A 41 12.22 14.50 13.69
CA LEU A 41 13.25 13.90 14.55
C LEU A 41 14.37 14.90 14.87
N VAL A 42 14.81 15.69 13.89
CA VAL A 42 15.89 16.67 14.09
C VAL A 42 15.43 17.84 14.97
N GLU A 43 14.27 18.42 14.66
CA GLU A 43 13.80 19.67 15.29
C GLU A 43 13.17 19.45 16.66
N HIS A 44 12.45 18.33 16.87
CA HIS A 44 11.70 18.07 18.10
C HIS A 44 12.33 17.01 19.00
N LYS A 45 13.13 16.10 18.43
CA LYS A 45 13.74 14.98 19.18
C LYS A 45 15.26 15.10 19.31
N GLY A 46 15.88 16.10 18.67
CA GLY A 46 17.32 16.38 18.80
C GLY A 46 18.22 15.38 18.07
N TYR A 47 17.70 14.69 17.05
CA TYR A 47 18.50 13.83 16.20
C TYR A 47 19.48 14.65 15.34
N ASP A 48 20.51 13.97 14.83
CA ASP A 48 21.55 14.60 14.02
C ASP A 48 20.98 15.12 12.69
N LYS A 49 21.40 16.33 12.28
CA LYS A 49 20.99 16.97 11.02
C LYS A 49 21.38 16.17 9.79
N ASP A 50 22.33 15.23 9.91
CA ASP A 50 22.67 14.31 8.83
C ASP A 50 21.45 13.52 8.31
N LEU A 51 20.40 13.30 9.13
CA LEU A 51 19.14 12.69 8.68
C LEU A 51 18.47 13.46 7.53
N LEU A 52 18.68 14.77 7.42
CA LEU A 52 18.12 15.60 6.36
C LEU A 52 18.90 15.50 5.04
N HIS A 53 20.10 14.92 5.05
CA HIS A 53 20.90 14.76 3.86
C HIS A 53 20.49 13.49 3.10
N LEU A 54 19.86 13.65 1.94
CA LEU A 54 19.43 12.57 1.07
C LEU A 54 20.34 12.49 -0.18
N THR A 55 20.68 11.28 -0.59
CA THR A 55 21.32 11.03 -1.90
C THR A 55 20.40 10.17 -2.77
N PRO A 56 20.46 10.28 -4.11
CA PRO A 56 19.64 9.44 -5.00
C PRO A 56 19.78 7.93 -4.74
N ALA A 57 20.99 7.47 -4.42
CA ALA A 57 21.28 6.07 -4.13
C ALA A 57 20.56 5.55 -2.88
N THR A 58 20.24 6.44 -1.94
CA THR A 58 19.57 6.08 -0.69
C THR A 58 18.15 5.56 -0.93
N TRP A 59 17.52 5.90 -2.06
CA TRP A 59 16.13 5.53 -2.35
C TRP A 59 15.95 4.09 -2.82
N ASP A 60 16.99 3.41 -3.31
CA ASP A 60 16.92 1.97 -3.65
C ASP A 60 16.68 1.09 -2.40
N PHE A 61 16.93 1.66 -1.20
CA PHE A 61 16.67 1.04 0.09
C PHE A 61 15.16 0.99 0.42
N CYS A 62 14.37 1.96 -0.04
CA CYS A 62 12.94 2.02 0.20
C CYS A 62 12.21 0.97 -0.65
N PHE A 63 11.95 -0.19 -0.03
CA PHE A 63 11.37 -1.35 -0.69
C PHE A 63 10.16 -1.86 0.10
N LYS A 64 9.00 -1.96 -0.56
CA LYS A 64 7.78 -2.47 0.07
C LYS A 64 7.96 -3.95 0.40
N GLY A 65 7.44 -4.40 1.54
CA GLY A 65 7.48 -5.79 1.96
C GLY A 65 8.56 -6.12 3.00
N LEU A 66 9.36 -5.15 3.42
CA LEU A 66 10.37 -5.36 4.48
C LEU A 66 9.74 -5.34 5.87
N VAL A 67 10.34 -6.11 6.77
CA VAL A 67 10.04 -6.07 8.20
C VAL A 67 11.22 -5.44 8.94
N VAL A 68 10.97 -4.44 9.76
CA VAL A 68 11.96 -3.96 10.74
C VAL A 68 11.82 -4.77 12.01
N ASP A 69 12.87 -5.46 12.41
CA ASP A 69 13.02 -6.01 13.76
C ASP A 69 13.44 -4.87 14.69
N LEU A 70 12.50 -4.41 15.53
CA LEU A 70 12.70 -3.28 16.43
C LEU A 70 13.55 -3.67 17.65
N GLU A 71 13.69 -4.96 17.96
CA GLU A 71 14.55 -5.37 19.07
C GLU A 71 16.03 -5.26 18.70
N GLU A 72 16.35 -5.50 17.43
CA GLU A 72 17.73 -5.71 16.99
C GLU A 72 18.18 -4.71 15.92
N GLY A 73 17.27 -3.86 15.41
CA GLY A 73 17.58 -2.84 14.41
C GLY A 73 17.88 -3.39 13.02
N ASN A 74 17.35 -4.57 12.73
CA ASN A 74 17.54 -5.25 11.46
C ASN A 74 16.35 -4.99 10.54
N LEU A 75 16.60 -4.86 9.23
CA LEU A 75 15.56 -4.91 8.21
C LEU A 75 15.68 -6.23 7.48
N ILE A 76 14.58 -6.97 7.38
CA ILE A 76 14.58 -8.32 6.84
C ILE A 76 13.56 -8.48 5.71
N LYS A 77 13.98 -9.20 4.68
CA LYS A 77 13.14 -9.73 3.61
C LYS A 77 12.93 -11.23 3.86
N LEU A 78 11.69 -11.68 3.84
CA LEU A 78 11.30 -13.02 4.27
C LEU A 78 10.81 -13.87 3.10
N ALA A 79 11.09 -15.17 3.16
CA ALA A 79 10.46 -16.19 2.33
C ALA A 79 9.10 -16.60 2.91
N GLU A 80 8.33 -17.38 2.14
CA GLU A 80 7.00 -17.86 2.56
C GLU A 80 7.00 -18.70 3.85
N ASP A 81 8.12 -19.33 4.20
CA ASP A 81 8.28 -20.16 5.40
C ASP A 81 8.92 -19.43 6.59
N GLY A 82 9.23 -18.14 6.43
CA GLY A 82 9.88 -17.31 7.45
C GLY A 82 11.41 -17.32 7.42
N THR A 83 12.01 -17.97 6.42
CA THR A 83 13.45 -17.88 6.16
C THR A 83 13.83 -16.43 5.83
N VAL A 84 14.87 -15.91 6.49
CA VAL A 84 15.46 -14.61 6.18
C VAL A 84 16.26 -14.72 4.87
N LEU A 85 15.71 -14.12 3.82
CA LEU A 85 16.29 -14.09 2.47
C LEU A 85 17.40 -13.05 2.38
N ARG A 86 17.14 -11.84 2.86
CA ARG A 86 18.09 -10.73 2.88
C ARG A 86 17.91 -9.96 4.17
N ALA A 87 18.99 -9.40 4.70
CA ALA A 87 18.93 -8.56 5.88
C ALA A 87 19.94 -7.43 5.84
N THR A 88 19.61 -6.32 6.50
CA THR A 88 20.55 -5.27 6.89
C THR A 88 20.52 -5.07 8.39
N HIS A 89 21.63 -4.60 8.95
CA HIS A 89 21.67 -3.98 10.27
C HIS A 89 21.92 -2.48 10.08
N GLY A 90 20.94 -1.65 10.43
CA GLY A 90 20.90 -0.29 9.91
C GLY A 90 20.88 -0.29 8.38
N THR A 91 21.71 0.52 7.74
CA THR A 91 21.84 0.52 6.26
C THR A 91 22.84 -0.51 5.73
N LYS A 92 23.57 -1.21 6.60
CA LYS A 92 24.62 -2.16 6.19
C LYS A 92 24.04 -3.53 5.90
N ASN A 93 24.24 -4.03 4.67
CA ASN A 93 23.89 -5.40 4.29
C ASN A 93 24.62 -6.43 5.17
N LEU A 94 23.88 -7.44 5.62
CA LEU A 94 24.44 -8.65 6.23
C LEU A 94 24.83 -9.64 5.14
N SER A 95 26.02 -10.23 5.26
CA SER A 95 26.43 -11.33 4.39
C SER A 95 25.63 -12.60 4.69
N THR A 96 25.64 -13.58 3.78
CA THR A 96 25.04 -14.89 4.03
C THR A 96 25.54 -15.51 5.34
N ASP A 97 26.84 -15.40 5.61
CA ASP A 97 27.46 -15.92 6.83
C ASP A 97 26.99 -15.16 8.08
N ASP A 98 26.84 -13.83 7.99
CA ASP A 98 26.31 -13.02 9.10
C ASP A 98 24.84 -13.36 9.39
N ILE A 99 24.03 -13.58 8.35
CA ILE A 99 22.63 -14.01 8.48
C ILE A 99 22.57 -15.38 9.16
N ILE A 100 23.37 -16.36 8.72
CA ILE A 100 23.42 -17.70 9.32
C ILE A 100 23.91 -17.63 10.77
N LYS A 101 24.93 -16.82 11.04
CA LYS A 101 25.47 -16.64 12.38
C LYS A 101 24.43 -16.06 13.33
N HIS A 102 23.59 -15.17 12.84
CA HIS A 102 22.62 -14.43 13.64
C HIS A 102 21.27 -15.15 13.79
N TYR A 103 20.70 -15.65 12.69
CA TYR A 103 19.39 -16.34 12.66
C TYR A 103 19.51 -17.87 12.70
N GLY A 104 20.72 -18.41 12.85
CA GLY A 104 20.98 -19.84 12.84
C GLY A 104 21.05 -20.45 11.42
N PRO A 105 21.40 -21.75 11.32
CA PRO A 105 21.63 -22.42 10.03
C PRO A 105 20.41 -22.44 9.11
N LYS A 106 19.20 -22.41 9.69
CA LYS A 106 17.95 -22.34 8.93
C LYS A 106 17.49 -20.92 8.60
N ARG A 107 18.16 -19.90 9.15
CA ARG A 107 17.82 -18.48 8.98
C ARG A 107 16.38 -18.15 9.40
N GLU A 108 15.87 -18.83 10.42
CA GLU A 108 14.49 -18.67 10.87
C GLU A 108 14.37 -17.37 11.69
N TRP A 109 13.41 -16.50 11.33
CA TRP A 109 13.10 -15.33 12.14
C TRP A 109 12.09 -15.67 13.24
N LYS A 110 12.47 -15.46 14.51
CA LYS A 110 11.69 -15.84 15.72
C LYS A 110 10.24 -15.34 15.74
N HIS A 111 9.95 -14.20 15.09
CA HIS A 111 8.64 -13.56 15.14
C HIS A 111 7.75 -13.88 13.94
N PHE A 112 8.22 -14.69 12.98
CA PHE A 112 7.52 -14.95 11.73
C PHE A 112 6.10 -15.50 11.94
N ASN A 113 5.93 -16.49 12.83
CA ASN A 113 4.62 -17.08 13.11
C ASN A 113 3.59 -16.07 13.60
N SER A 114 4.02 -15.09 14.41
CA SER A 114 3.14 -14.02 14.90
C SER A 114 2.75 -13.05 13.78
N LEU A 115 3.69 -12.70 12.92
CA LEU A 115 3.45 -11.82 11.78
C LEU A 115 2.50 -12.49 10.77
N ASN A 116 2.82 -13.72 10.35
CA ASN A 116 2.12 -14.46 9.30
C ASN A 116 0.65 -14.75 9.62
N THR A 117 0.31 -14.93 10.90
CA THR A 117 -1.05 -15.29 11.33
C THR A 117 -1.98 -14.12 11.56
N SER A 118 -1.43 -12.94 11.87
CA SER A 118 -2.23 -11.85 12.41
C SER A 118 -2.15 -10.55 11.61
N TYR A 119 -1.02 -10.30 10.93
CA TYR A 119 -0.67 -8.98 10.39
C TYR A 119 -0.85 -7.84 11.40
N THR A 120 -0.90 -8.15 12.70
CA THR A 120 -1.17 -7.15 13.74
C THR A 120 0.07 -6.33 14.05
N ARG A 121 -0.14 -5.11 14.54
CA ARG A 121 0.95 -4.27 15.04
C ARG A 121 1.63 -4.97 16.21
N SER A 122 2.96 -4.93 16.22
CA SER A 122 3.77 -5.50 17.29
C SER A 122 4.69 -4.42 17.85
N ALA A 123 4.97 -4.48 19.16
CA ALA A 123 6.01 -3.67 19.76
C ALA A 123 7.43 -4.18 19.42
N LYS A 124 7.54 -5.34 18.78
CA LYS A 124 8.80 -6.02 18.46
C LYS A 124 9.22 -5.87 17.01
N TYR A 125 8.27 -5.61 16.12
CA TYR A 125 8.54 -5.48 14.69
C TYR A 125 7.52 -4.60 14.00
N TYR A 126 7.90 -4.04 12.85
CA TYR A 126 7.02 -3.28 11.97
C TYR A 126 7.12 -3.78 10.54
N PHE A 127 5.97 -3.99 9.89
CA PHE A 127 5.89 -4.43 8.49
C PHE A 127 5.52 -3.26 7.59
N TYR A 128 6.40 -2.92 6.64
CA TYR A 128 6.21 -1.83 5.68
C TYR A 128 5.51 -2.36 4.42
N ASP A 129 4.18 -2.32 4.44
CA ASP A 129 3.32 -2.91 3.40
C ASP A 129 2.58 -1.90 2.53
N ASN A 130 2.75 -0.60 2.82
CA ASN A 130 2.14 0.52 2.12
C ASN A 130 3.18 1.63 1.89
N TYR A 131 2.85 2.62 1.07
CA TYR A 131 3.80 3.68 0.70
C TYR A 131 3.77 4.93 1.61
N PHE A 132 2.77 5.08 2.49
CA PHE A 132 2.66 6.25 3.39
C PHE A 132 3.67 6.24 4.53
N ASP A 133 4.13 5.07 4.93
CA ASP A 133 5.14 4.90 5.97
C ASP A 133 6.46 4.36 5.43
N LEU A 134 6.50 3.83 4.20
CA LEU A 134 7.69 3.17 3.62
C LEU A 134 9.01 3.95 3.76
N PRO A 135 9.06 5.29 3.55
CA PRO A 135 10.31 6.03 3.74
C PRO A 135 10.82 6.01 5.19
N GLY A 136 9.95 5.72 6.16
CA GLY A 136 10.28 5.44 7.54
C GLY A 136 11.24 4.24 7.71
N ALA A 137 11.21 3.24 6.81
CA ALA A 137 12.14 2.11 6.86
C ALA A 137 13.61 2.56 6.72
N LEU A 138 13.88 3.46 5.78
CA LEU A 138 15.19 4.07 5.60
C LEU A 138 15.56 4.94 6.81
N LEU A 139 14.60 5.66 7.37
CA LEU A 139 14.83 6.49 8.55
C LEU A 139 15.21 5.62 9.76
N CYS A 140 14.51 4.51 10.00
CA CYS A 140 14.87 3.52 11.01
C CYS A 140 16.32 3.04 10.81
N ALA A 141 16.68 2.65 9.59
CA ALA A 141 18.00 2.15 9.26
C ALA A 141 19.11 3.17 9.57
N ARG A 142 18.91 4.43 9.19
CA ARG A 142 19.89 5.51 9.45
C ARG A 142 20.01 5.86 10.93
N VAL A 143 18.91 5.80 11.67
CA VAL A 143 18.96 5.99 13.12
C VAL A 143 19.78 4.88 13.78
N VAL A 144 19.61 3.63 13.36
CA VAL A 144 20.45 2.51 13.84
C VAL A 144 21.92 2.76 13.52
N ASP A 145 22.26 3.21 12.31
CA ASP A 145 23.65 3.56 11.96
C ASP A 145 24.24 4.65 12.88
N MET A 146 23.44 5.65 13.26
CA MET A 146 23.87 6.72 14.16
C MET A 146 24.14 6.20 15.57
N LEU A 147 23.30 5.30 16.07
CA LEU A 147 23.50 4.67 17.38
C LEU A 147 24.77 3.81 17.39
N ASN A 148 24.95 2.99 16.35
CA ASN A 148 26.15 2.17 16.18
C ASN A 148 27.43 3.00 16.14
N LYS A 149 27.43 4.14 15.43
CA LYS A 149 28.58 5.06 15.41
C LYS A 149 28.90 5.65 16.79
N ARG A 150 27.90 5.80 17.66
CA ARG A 150 28.06 6.31 19.03
C ARG A 150 28.33 5.21 20.06
N GLY A 151 28.31 3.94 19.65
CA GLY A 151 28.38 2.80 20.57
C GLY A 151 27.17 2.70 21.51
N ALA A 152 26.02 3.24 21.10
CA ALA A 152 24.79 3.23 21.87
C ALA A 152 23.95 2.00 21.52
N GLU A 153 23.30 1.42 22.52
CA GLU A 153 22.35 0.32 22.31
C GLU A 153 21.03 0.82 21.72
N ILE A 154 20.35 -0.07 20.99
CA ILE A 154 19.00 0.18 20.49
C ILE A 154 18.04 0.10 21.67
N THR A 155 17.25 1.16 21.86
CA THR A 155 16.22 1.23 22.90
C THR A 155 14.84 1.44 22.30
N SER A 156 13.80 1.04 23.04
CA SER A 156 12.42 1.24 22.60
C SER A 156 12.03 2.71 22.38
N ASP A 157 12.79 3.66 22.95
CA ASP A 157 12.47 5.08 22.86
C ASP A 157 12.69 5.65 21.46
N ILE A 158 13.67 5.13 20.73
CA ILE A 158 13.90 5.49 19.32
C ILE A 158 12.66 5.19 18.48
N TRP A 159 12.01 4.04 18.71
CA TRP A 159 10.84 3.65 17.95
C TRP A 159 9.62 4.49 18.32
N LYS A 160 9.51 4.91 19.60
CA LYS A 160 8.49 5.89 20.01
C LYS A 160 8.70 7.23 19.30
N ASP A 161 9.93 7.66 19.08
CA ASP A 161 10.22 8.90 18.36
C ASP A 161 9.88 8.81 16.87
N ILE A 162 10.15 7.67 16.22
CA ILE A 162 9.73 7.43 14.83
C ILE A 162 8.21 7.38 14.71
N VAL A 163 7.53 6.67 15.62
CA VAL A 163 6.05 6.66 15.67
C VAL A 163 5.52 8.07 15.91
N ALA A 164 6.14 8.85 16.81
CA ALA A 164 5.75 10.25 17.03
C ALA A 164 5.96 11.13 15.80
N ALA A 165 6.96 10.84 14.94
CA ALA A 165 7.14 11.53 13.68
C ALA A 165 6.04 11.21 12.66
N ILE A 166 5.64 9.92 12.57
CA ILE A 166 4.52 9.48 11.74
C ILE A 166 3.22 10.11 12.23
N ASP A 167 2.96 10.02 13.54
CA ASP A 167 1.78 10.59 14.18
C ASP A 167 1.75 12.10 13.98
N HIS A 168 2.86 12.81 14.14
CA HIS A 168 2.91 14.26 13.89
C HIS A 168 2.53 14.62 12.45
N ASN A 169 3.01 13.83 11.49
CA ASN A 169 2.77 14.05 10.07
C ASN A 169 1.32 13.78 9.64
N TYR A 170 0.69 12.76 10.22
CA TYR A 170 -0.65 12.30 9.88
C TYR A 170 -1.68 12.51 11.00
N ASN A 171 -1.40 13.42 11.94
CA ASN A 171 -2.30 13.64 13.06
C ASN A 171 -3.68 14.09 12.54
N THR A 172 -4.73 13.76 13.29
CA THR A 172 -6.12 13.99 12.89
C THR A 172 -6.46 15.45 12.59
N SER A 173 -5.79 16.41 13.21
CA SER A 173 -6.01 17.83 12.96
C SER A 173 -5.08 18.42 11.89
N ALA A 174 -4.02 17.72 11.48
CA ALA A 174 -2.93 18.27 10.67
C ALA A 174 -3.41 18.76 9.32
N PHE A 175 -4.31 18.00 8.69
CA PHE A 175 -4.91 18.44 7.45
C PHE A 175 -5.74 19.70 7.72
N ARG A 176 -6.74 19.69 8.59
CA ARG A 176 -7.59 20.86 8.84
C ARG A 176 -6.82 22.12 9.27
N GLU A 177 -5.83 21.98 10.14
CA GLU A 177 -5.06 23.08 10.73
C GLU A 177 -3.90 23.54 9.84
N ASP A 178 -3.64 22.84 8.74
CA ASP A 178 -2.53 23.10 7.82
C ASP A 178 -1.16 23.08 8.52
N THR A 179 -0.95 22.07 9.37
CA THR A 179 0.27 21.90 10.16
C THR A 179 1.16 20.77 9.62
N GLY A 180 2.41 20.76 10.06
CA GLY A 180 3.42 19.81 9.59
C GLY A 180 3.96 20.18 8.20
N THR A 181 4.48 19.20 7.47
CA THR A 181 5.07 19.41 6.14
C THR A 181 4.29 18.68 5.04
N TYR A 182 3.77 17.49 5.31
CA TYR A 182 3.06 16.68 4.31
C TYR A 182 1.76 17.32 3.80
N PHE A 183 0.76 17.49 4.67
CA PHE A 183 -0.55 17.98 4.22
C PHE A 183 -0.52 19.39 3.62
N PRO A 184 0.21 20.38 4.17
CA PRO A 184 0.33 21.70 3.52
C PRO A 184 0.92 21.62 2.12
N SER A 185 1.93 20.76 1.91
CA SER A 185 2.55 20.56 0.59
C SER A 185 1.58 19.93 -0.40
N VAL A 186 0.86 18.88 0.01
CA VAL A 186 -0.14 18.21 -0.85
C VAL A 186 -1.30 19.14 -1.18
N LYS A 187 -1.79 19.93 -0.23
CA LYS A 187 -2.86 20.92 -0.48
C LYS A 187 -2.45 22.03 -1.43
N CYS A 188 -1.24 22.54 -1.26
CA CYS A 188 -0.72 23.62 -2.09
C CYS A 188 -0.57 23.17 -3.55
N CYS A 189 -0.07 21.95 -3.77
CA CYS A 189 0.29 21.44 -5.09
C CYS A 189 -0.14 19.97 -5.29
N PRO A 190 -1.45 19.64 -5.28
CA PRO A 190 -1.92 18.25 -5.30
C PRO A 190 -1.42 17.48 -6.52
N GLY A 191 -1.39 18.10 -7.71
CA GLY A 191 -0.91 17.45 -8.94
C GLY A 191 0.58 17.11 -8.95
N SER A 192 1.38 17.58 -7.98
CA SER A 192 2.76 17.13 -7.81
C SER A 192 2.84 15.75 -7.13
N TYR A 193 1.82 15.38 -6.37
CA TYR A 193 1.80 14.17 -5.53
C TYR A 193 0.74 13.16 -5.96
N LEU A 194 -0.39 13.61 -6.51
CA LEU A 194 -1.53 12.81 -6.91
C LEU A 194 -1.58 12.65 -8.43
N GLN A 195 -1.94 11.47 -8.90
CA GLN A 195 -2.18 11.20 -10.32
C GLN A 195 -3.69 11.18 -10.60
N PRO A 196 -4.20 12.04 -11.49
CA PRO A 196 -5.60 11.98 -11.90
C PRO A 196 -5.96 10.64 -12.52
N CYS A 197 -7.16 10.13 -12.21
CA CYS A 197 -7.70 8.96 -12.90
C CYS A 197 -8.00 9.31 -14.36
N SER A 198 -7.79 8.36 -15.27
CA SER A 198 -8.15 8.53 -16.67
C SER A 198 -9.67 8.64 -16.84
N ASP A 199 -10.09 9.19 -17.98
CA ASP A 199 -11.51 9.19 -18.33
C ASP A 199 -12.08 7.76 -18.48
N ALA A 200 -11.23 6.76 -18.77
CA ALA A 200 -11.66 5.36 -18.80
C ALA A 200 -12.12 4.89 -17.42
N VAL A 201 -11.33 5.14 -16.37
CA VAL A 201 -11.70 4.82 -14.98
C VAL A 201 -12.99 5.54 -14.57
N LYS A 202 -13.13 6.83 -14.88
CA LYS A 202 -14.33 7.60 -14.54
C LYS A 202 -15.58 7.04 -15.25
N ARG A 203 -15.46 6.70 -16.53
CA ARG A 203 -16.56 6.05 -17.29
C ARG A 203 -16.87 4.67 -16.73
N TRP A 204 -15.85 3.91 -16.35
CA TRP A 204 -15.99 2.57 -15.79
C TRP A 204 -16.76 2.57 -14.46
N LEU A 205 -16.41 3.48 -13.53
CA LEU A 205 -17.16 3.71 -12.29
C LEU A 205 -18.64 4.03 -12.58
N ARG A 206 -18.90 4.98 -13.48
CA ARG A 206 -20.28 5.33 -13.89
C ARG A 206 -21.01 4.14 -14.52
N SER A 207 -20.33 3.35 -15.34
CA SER A 207 -20.91 2.18 -16.00
C SER A 207 -21.31 1.10 -14.99
N MET A 208 -20.50 0.86 -13.96
CA MET A 208 -20.83 -0.10 -12.89
C MET A 208 -22.07 0.34 -12.12
N LYS A 209 -22.14 1.62 -11.72
CA LYS A 209 -23.31 2.19 -11.05
C LYS A 209 -24.57 2.11 -11.92
N ASN A 210 -24.48 2.48 -13.20
CA ASN A 210 -25.58 2.40 -14.16
C ASN A 210 -26.06 0.96 -14.41
N SER A 211 -25.17 -0.03 -14.23
CA SER A 211 -25.49 -1.46 -14.34
C SER A 211 -26.13 -2.03 -13.08
N GLY A 212 -26.46 -1.19 -12.08
CA GLY A 212 -27.10 -1.60 -10.84
C GLY A 212 -26.14 -2.20 -9.80
N LYS A 213 -24.82 -2.03 -9.96
CA LYS A 213 -23.84 -2.39 -8.93
C LYS A 213 -23.86 -1.35 -7.81
N ILE A 214 -23.69 -1.79 -6.56
CA ILE A 214 -23.50 -0.90 -5.42
C ILE A 214 -22.01 -0.57 -5.30
N LEU A 215 -21.65 0.72 -5.35
CA LEU A 215 -20.27 1.17 -5.28
C LEU A 215 -19.91 1.72 -3.90
N LEU A 216 -18.79 1.23 -3.35
CA LEU A 216 -18.27 1.65 -2.05
C LEU A 216 -16.89 2.30 -2.18
N LEU A 217 -16.66 3.36 -1.42
CA LEU A 217 -15.32 3.90 -1.14
C LEU A 217 -15.04 3.73 0.35
N ILE A 218 -13.96 3.04 0.72
CA ILE A 218 -13.59 2.77 2.13
C ILE A 218 -12.14 3.18 2.36
N THR A 219 -11.93 4.35 2.96
CA THR A 219 -10.59 4.89 3.25
C THR A 219 -10.37 5.14 4.74
N SER A 220 -9.13 4.97 5.19
CA SER A 220 -8.70 5.38 6.53
C SER A 220 -8.39 6.88 6.61
N SER A 221 -8.41 7.60 5.48
CA SER A 221 -8.28 9.05 5.41
C SER A 221 -9.49 9.76 6.02
N HIS A 222 -9.27 10.91 6.65
CA HIS A 222 -10.35 11.79 7.11
C HIS A 222 -11.11 12.39 5.92
N SER A 223 -12.35 12.83 6.16
CA SER A 223 -13.26 13.23 5.07
C SER A 223 -12.80 14.45 4.28
N ASP A 224 -12.12 15.38 4.94
CA ASP A 224 -11.52 16.57 4.33
C ASP A 224 -10.36 16.23 3.36
N TYR A 225 -9.45 15.33 3.76
CA TYR A 225 -8.40 14.83 2.88
C TYR A 225 -8.96 13.95 1.75
N CYS A 226 -9.91 13.08 2.07
CA CYS A 226 -10.63 12.27 1.08
C CYS A 226 -11.26 13.14 0.00
N ARG A 227 -11.92 14.24 0.41
CA ARG A 227 -12.52 15.22 -0.50
C ARG A 227 -11.46 15.82 -1.41
N LEU A 228 -10.37 16.37 -0.87
CA LEU A 228 -9.28 16.94 -1.67
C LEU A 228 -8.74 15.94 -2.71
N VAL A 229 -8.48 14.70 -2.29
CA VAL A 229 -7.94 13.66 -3.17
C VAL A 229 -8.95 13.33 -4.26
N CYS A 230 -10.18 12.98 -3.90
CA CYS A 230 -11.20 12.57 -4.86
C CYS A 230 -11.58 13.69 -5.84
N GLU A 231 -11.69 14.93 -5.36
CA GLU A 231 -11.94 16.09 -6.22
C GLU A 231 -10.84 16.27 -7.26
N HIS A 232 -9.58 16.04 -6.86
CA HIS A 232 -8.44 16.10 -7.76
C HIS A 232 -8.43 14.96 -8.79
N ILE A 233 -8.67 13.72 -8.34
CA ILE A 233 -8.47 12.53 -9.19
C ILE A 233 -9.70 12.15 -10.03
N LEU A 234 -10.91 12.39 -9.52
CA LEU A 234 -12.18 11.98 -10.15
C LEU A 234 -12.95 13.20 -10.67
N GLY A 235 -12.95 14.30 -9.93
CA GLY A 235 -13.68 15.53 -10.26
C GLY A 235 -14.60 15.98 -9.12
N MET A 236 -15.21 17.16 -9.29
CA MET A 236 -16.05 17.78 -8.24
C MET A 236 -17.33 16.98 -7.91
N ASP A 237 -17.81 16.19 -8.87
CA ASP A 237 -18.99 15.34 -8.77
C ASP A 237 -18.65 13.91 -8.30
N PHE A 238 -17.47 13.68 -7.71
CA PHE A 238 -17.03 12.32 -7.35
C PHE A 238 -17.99 11.59 -6.40
N GLU A 239 -18.69 12.32 -5.52
CA GLU A 239 -19.65 11.73 -4.59
C GLU A 239 -20.76 10.98 -5.34
N GLU A 240 -21.12 11.43 -6.54
CA GLU A 240 -22.12 10.77 -7.39
C GLU A 240 -21.63 9.43 -7.95
N LEU A 241 -20.32 9.15 -7.91
CA LEU A 241 -19.75 7.89 -8.39
C LEU A 241 -19.93 6.75 -7.39
N PHE A 242 -20.18 7.04 -6.12
CA PHE A 242 -20.30 6.03 -5.07
C PHE A 242 -21.71 6.05 -4.47
N ASP A 243 -22.15 4.91 -3.92
CA ASP A 243 -23.40 4.85 -3.14
C ASP A 243 -23.09 5.04 -1.64
N ILE A 244 -21.94 4.53 -1.19
CA ILE A 244 -21.50 4.67 0.19
C ILE A 244 -20.03 5.10 0.21
N ILE A 245 -19.74 6.16 0.96
CA ILE A 245 -18.38 6.62 1.23
C ILE A 245 -18.14 6.47 2.73
N ILE A 246 -17.07 5.76 3.10
CA ILE A 246 -16.67 5.53 4.48
C ILE A 246 -15.26 6.09 4.65
N THR A 247 -15.15 7.16 5.44
CA THR A 247 -13.87 7.80 5.79
C THR A 247 -13.47 7.45 7.22
N ASN A 248 -12.21 7.66 7.59
CA ASN A 248 -11.66 7.28 8.89
C ASN A 248 -12.08 5.84 9.29
N ALA A 249 -12.05 4.91 8.33
CA ALA A 249 -12.50 3.53 8.55
C ALA A 249 -11.65 2.80 9.61
N LEU A 250 -10.42 3.26 9.85
CA LEU A 250 -9.48 2.70 10.82
C LEU A 250 -9.25 1.20 10.55
N LYS A 251 -8.93 0.89 9.29
CA LYS A 251 -8.53 -0.45 8.82
C LYS A 251 -7.22 -0.89 9.50
N PRO A 252 -7.02 -2.19 9.80
CA PRO A 252 -7.93 -3.31 9.54
C PRO A 252 -9.09 -3.44 10.55
N GLY A 253 -9.15 -2.59 11.57
CA GLY A 253 -10.13 -2.70 12.66
C GLY A 253 -11.60 -2.63 12.20
N PHE A 254 -11.87 -1.97 11.07
CA PHE A 254 -13.18 -1.99 10.41
C PHE A 254 -13.69 -3.42 10.16
N PHE A 255 -12.76 -4.32 9.81
CA PHE A 255 -13.03 -5.72 9.50
C PHE A 255 -12.90 -6.64 10.73
N SER A 256 -11.90 -6.40 11.57
CA SER A 256 -11.44 -7.40 12.55
C SER A 256 -11.93 -7.20 13.99
N LEU A 257 -12.41 -6.00 14.37
CA LEU A 257 -12.80 -5.72 15.76
C LEU A 257 -14.20 -6.26 16.09
N VAL A 258 -14.30 -7.58 16.23
CA VAL A 258 -15.51 -8.27 16.70
C VAL A 258 -15.24 -8.87 18.09
N PRO A 259 -16.14 -8.68 19.10
CA PRO A 259 -17.42 -7.97 19.07
C PRO A 259 -17.32 -6.46 19.42
N GLN A 260 -16.13 -5.95 19.75
CA GLN A 260 -15.91 -4.57 20.20
C GLN A 260 -15.90 -3.59 19.01
N GLN A 261 -17.04 -3.49 18.33
CA GLN A 261 -17.19 -2.73 17.10
C GLN A 261 -17.35 -1.23 17.36
N ARG A 262 -16.83 -0.43 16.44
CA ARG A 262 -17.08 1.03 16.41
C ARG A 262 -18.41 1.31 15.72
N PRO A 263 -19.23 2.23 16.24
CA PRO A 263 -20.42 2.67 15.53
C PRO A 263 -20.02 3.50 14.29
N PHE A 264 -20.91 3.57 13.32
CA PHE A 264 -20.81 4.55 12.24
C PHE A 264 -21.13 5.95 12.79
N ARG A 265 -20.56 6.98 12.19
CA ARG A 265 -20.86 8.39 12.51
C ARG A 265 -21.27 9.13 11.25
N THR A 266 -22.19 10.08 11.39
CA THR A 266 -22.49 11.07 10.35
C THR A 266 -21.46 12.19 10.36
N LEU A 267 -21.40 12.96 9.27
CA LEU A 267 -20.50 14.09 9.10
C LEU A 267 -21.31 15.35 8.78
N VAL A 268 -20.95 16.47 9.41
CA VAL A 268 -21.43 17.81 9.04
C VAL A 268 -20.22 18.71 8.84
N ASN A 269 -20.02 19.21 7.63
CA ASN A 269 -18.85 20.01 7.24
C ASN A 269 -17.53 19.30 7.63
N ASP A 270 -17.40 18.03 7.27
CA ASP A 270 -16.24 17.18 7.57
C ASP A 270 -15.92 16.99 9.06
N VAL A 271 -16.89 17.26 9.95
CA VAL A 271 -16.78 17.00 11.40
C VAL A 271 -17.70 15.85 11.78
N GLU A 272 -17.15 14.86 12.50
CA GLU A 272 -17.89 13.70 12.99
C GLU A 272 -18.91 14.11 14.06
N ASP A 273 -20.12 13.57 13.95
CA ASP A 273 -21.08 13.63 15.05
C ASP A 273 -20.55 12.83 16.25
N SER A 274 -20.74 13.39 17.44
CA SER A 274 -20.39 12.75 18.71
C SER A 274 -21.25 11.53 19.01
N GLU A 275 -22.47 11.48 18.50
CA GLU A 275 -23.35 10.32 18.64
C GLU A 275 -23.09 9.30 17.52
N GLY A 276 -22.90 8.03 17.91
CA GLY A 276 -22.76 6.93 16.97
C GLY A 276 -24.12 6.42 16.51
N LEU A 277 -24.21 6.04 15.24
CA LEU A 277 -25.40 5.42 14.67
C LEU A 277 -25.56 3.98 15.18
N PRO A 278 -26.77 3.59 15.63
CA PRO A 278 -27.04 2.20 16.03
C PRO A 278 -27.05 1.25 14.83
N SER A 279 -27.43 1.73 13.65
CA SER A 279 -27.51 0.98 12.39
C SER A 279 -27.37 1.92 11.18
N LEU A 280 -27.09 1.35 10.01
CA LEU A 280 -27.12 2.06 8.73
C LEU A 280 -28.41 1.73 7.99
N GLU A 281 -29.22 2.74 7.69
CA GLU A 281 -30.54 2.55 7.03
C GLU A 281 -30.55 2.96 5.55
N LYS A 282 -29.57 3.77 5.12
CA LYS A 282 -29.52 4.34 3.77
C LYS A 282 -28.09 4.55 3.29
N PRO A 283 -27.86 4.61 1.96
CA PRO A 283 -26.59 5.06 1.39
C PRO A 283 -26.22 6.47 1.85
N GLY A 284 -24.93 6.81 1.77
CA GLY A 284 -24.42 8.11 2.19
C GLY A 284 -22.94 8.11 2.55
N TRP A 285 -22.49 9.25 3.07
CA TRP A 285 -21.12 9.44 3.56
C TRP A 285 -21.09 9.29 5.08
N TYR A 286 -20.33 8.32 5.56
CA TYR A 286 -20.16 8.01 6.97
C TYR A 286 -18.68 8.02 7.38
N SER A 287 -18.44 8.12 8.69
CA SER A 287 -17.12 7.96 9.30
C SER A 287 -17.06 6.75 10.22
N GLN A 288 -15.87 6.14 10.33
CA GLN A 288 -15.59 4.96 11.16
C GLN A 288 -16.45 3.74 10.79
N GLY A 289 -17.18 3.17 11.76
CA GLY A 289 -18.02 2.00 11.56
C GLY A 289 -17.29 0.66 11.55
N ASN A 290 -18.01 -0.34 11.02
CA ASN A 290 -17.61 -1.74 10.99
C ASN A 290 -18.28 -2.49 9.83
N TRP A 291 -17.64 -3.56 9.37
CA TRP A 291 -18.14 -4.31 8.21
C TRP A 291 -19.48 -5.03 8.44
N PRO A 292 -19.84 -5.55 9.64
CA PRO A 292 -21.13 -6.24 9.81
C PRO A 292 -22.32 -5.28 9.71
N HIS A 293 -22.22 -4.07 10.28
CA HIS A 293 -23.26 -3.05 10.11
C HIS A 293 -23.38 -2.58 8.65
N LEU A 294 -22.26 -2.43 7.93
CA LEU A 294 -22.28 -2.19 6.49
C LEU A 294 -22.97 -3.33 5.76
N HIS A 295 -22.66 -4.58 6.11
CA HIS A 295 -23.23 -5.76 5.47
C HIS A 295 -24.76 -5.84 5.59
N GLU A 296 -25.34 -5.46 6.74
CA GLU A 296 -26.80 -5.36 6.89
C GLU A 296 -27.44 -4.31 5.96
N LEU A 297 -26.79 -3.15 5.78
CA LEU A 297 -27.24 -2.17 4.78
C LEU A 297 -27.13 -2.74 3.36
N LEU A 298 -26.03 -3.42 3.03
CA LEU A 298 -25.83 -4.02 1.71
C LEU A 298 -26.90 -5.07 1.39
N LYS A 299 -27.30 -5.91 2.35
CA LYS A 299 -28.41 -6.87 2.17
C LYS A 299 -29.70 -6.18 1.74
N THR A 300 -30.01 -5.06 2.39
CA THR A 300 -31.19 -4.25 2.10
C THR A 300 -31.09 -3.61 0.72
N MET A 301 -29.94 -3.01 0.39
CA MET A 301 -29.73 -2.33 -0.89
C MET A 301 -29.71 -3.29 -2.09
N SER A 302 -29.12 -4.48 -1.94
CA SER A 302 -29.04 -5.48 -3.02
C SER A 302 -30.26 -6.38 -3.09
N ASN A 303 -31.16 -6.32 -2.11
CA ASN A 303 -32.26 -7.27 -1.91
C ASN A 303 -31.79 -8.75 -1.92
N LYS A 304 -30.67 -9.03 -1.24
CA LYS A 304 -30.08 -10.37 -1.15
C LYS A 304 -29.64 -10.63 0.28
N SER A 305 -29.84 -11.85 0.76
CA SER A 305 -29.37 -12.25 2.10
C SER A 305 -27.84 -12.31 2.18
N GLU A 306 -27.17 -12.64 1.07
CA GLU A 306 -25.72 -12.79 0.98
C GLU A 306 -25.21 -12.05 -0.27
N PRO A 307 -25.09 -10.71 -0.23
CA PRO A 307 -24.55 -9.95 -1.34
C PRO A 307 -23.09 -10.35 -1.62
N LYS A 308 -22.77 -10.61 -2.89
CA LYS A 308 -21.38 -10.88 -3.30
C LYS A 308 -20.60 -9.57 -3.38
N VAL A 309 -19.56 -9.45 -2.58
CA VAL A 309 -18.70 -8.26 -2.53
C VAL A 309 -17.34 -8.56 -3.14
N VAL A 310 -16.83 -7.66 -3.98
CA VAL A 310 -15.40 -7.57 -4.30
C VAL A 310 -14.83 -6.27 -3.75
N TYR A 311 -13.61 -6.33 -3.22
CA TYR A 311 -12.91 -5.17 -2.67
C TYR A 311 -11.51 -5.03 -3.27
N PHE A 312 -11.21 -3.83 -3.77
CA PHE A 312 -9.91 -3.44 -4.32
C PHE A 312 -9.11 -2.71 -3.24
N GLY A 313 -7.85 -3.08 -3.06
CA GLY A 313 -6.95 -2.46 -2.09
C GLY A 313 -5.49 -2.77 -2.36
N ASP A 314 -4.55 -2.02 -1.79
CA ASP A 314 -3.11 -2.17 -1.99
C ASP A 314 -2.37 -2.74 -0.77
N SER A 315 -2.96 -2.63 0.44
CA SER A 315 -2.32 -3.09 1.68
C SER A 315 -2.76 -4.51 2.03
N MET A 316 -1.80 -5.42 2.16
CA MET A 316 -2.06 -6.78 2.62
C MET A 316 -2.66 -6.76 4.04
N ARG A 317 -2.11 -5.92 4.92
CA ARG A 317 -2.50 -5.82 6.32
C ARG A 317 -3.86 -5.13 6.50
N SER A 318 -4.13 -4.08 5.74
CA SER A 318 -5.28 -3.20 5.97
C SER A 318 -6.50 -3.59 5.14
N ASP A 319 -6.28 -4.20 3.97
CA ASP A 319 -7.33 -4.48 2.99
C ASP A 319 -7.49 -5.98 2.70
N MET A 320 -6.46 -6.62 2.15
CA MET A 320 -6.60 -7.97 1.56
C MET A 320 -6.85 -9.05 2.63
N PHE A 321 -5.90 -9.23 3.55
CA PHE A 321 -6.04 -10.18 4.65
C PHE A 321 -7.37 -10.01 5.41
N PRO A 322 -7.73 -8.81 5.89
CA PRO A 322 -8.95 -8.65 6.68
C PRO A 322 -10.25 -8.78 5.88
N ALA A 323 -10.33 -8.24 4.65
CA ALA A 323 -11.55 -8.37 3.83
C ALA A 323 -11.80 -9.84 3.43
N CYS A 324 -10.75 -10.57 3.06
CA CYS A 324 -10.82 -12.00 2.77
C CYS A 324 -11.13 -12.83 4.03
N SER A 325 -10.47 -12.56 5.15
CA SER A 325 -10.53 -13.42 6.34
C SER A 325 -11.79 -13.21 7.17
N PHE A 326 -12.18 -11.95 7.39
CA PHE A 326 -13.33 -11.60 8.23
C PHE A 326 -14.59 -11.35 7.40
N GLY A 327 -14.48 -10.56 6.33
CA GLY A 327 -15.61 -10.21 5.46
C GLY A 327 -16.02 -11.33 4.49
N LYS A 328 -15.11 -12.27 4.19
CA LYS A 328 -15.27 -13.30 3.15
C LYS A 328 -15.54 -12.69 1.76
N TRP A 329 -14.99 -11.51 1.50
CA TRP A 329 -15.12 -10.82 0.23
C TRP A 329 -14.12 -11.39 -0.79
N GLU A 330 -14.47 -11.31 -2.08
CA GLU A 330 -13.48 -11.44 -3.14
C GLU A 330 -12.55 -10.22 -3.08
N THR A 331 -11.27 -10.39 -3.38
CA THR A 331 -10.25 -9.34 -3.17
C THR A 331 -9.39 -9.19 -4.42
N VAL A 332 -9.24 -7.96 -4.90
CA VAL A 332 -8.35 -7.64 -6.03
C VAL A 332 -7.23 -6.75 -5.51
N MET A 333 -6.01 -7.29 -5.45
CA MET A 333 -4.89 -6.55 -4.92
C MET A 333 -4.29 -5.63 -5.99
N ILE A 334 -4.08 -4.37 -5.64
CA ILE A 334 -3.29 -3.43 -6.43
C ILE A 334 -1.81 -3.60 -6.07
N VAL A 335 -1.00 -3.98 -7.05
CA VAL A 335 0.42 -4.30 -6.88
C VAL A 335 1.24 -3.51 -7.89
N GLU A 336 1.57 -2.25 -7.57
CA GLU A 336 2.32 -1.36 -8.46
C GLU A 336 3.72 -1.90 -8.80
N GLU A 337 4.28 -2.78 -7.95
CA GLU A 337 5.54 -3.48 -8.18
C GLU A 337 5.53 -4.32 -9.47
N MET A 338 4.36 -4.77 -9.92
CA MET A 338 4.22 -5.48 -11.20
C MET A 338 4.77 -4.64 -12.37
N GLU A 339 4.55 -3.32 -12.36
CA GLU A 339 5.05 -2.43 -13.42
C GLU A 339 6.57 -2.31 -13.40
N GLY A 340 7.18 -2.35 -12.21
CA GLY A 340 8.62 -2.41 -12.03
C GLY A 340 9.25 -3.71 -12.55
N GLU A 341 8.44 -4.75 -12.69
CA GLU A 341 8.80 -6.10 -13.11
C GLU A 341 8.33 -6.42 -14.53
N GLY A 342 8.30 -5.41 -15.40
CA GLY A 342 8.07 -5.58 -16.85
C GLY A 342 6.60 -5.71 -17.26
N VAL A 343 5.65 -5.55 -16.34
CA VAL A 343 4.23 -5.44 -16.71
C VAL A 343 3.97 -4.04 -17.31
N PRO A 344 3.38 -3.92 -18.52
CA PRO A 344 3.14 -2.63 -19.13
C PRO A 344 2.21 -1.75 -18.31
N ARG A 345 2.53 -0.45 -18.21
CA ARG A 345 1.63 0.55 -17.65
C ARG A 345 0.44 0.77 -18.57
N ALA A 346 -0.76 0.64 -18.03
CA ALA A 346 -1.97 1.06 -18.72
C ALA A 346 -1.91 2.57 -18.98
N ASN A 347 -2.24 3.00 -20.20
CA ASN A 347 -2.22 4.41 -20.62
C ASN A 347 -0.84 5.11 -20.58
N ALA A 348 0.26 4.36 -20.74
CA ALA A 348 1.53 5.00 -21.12
C ALA A 348 1.35 5.69 -22.49
N THR A 349 1.02 6.97 -22.50
CA THR A 349 1.36 7.83 -23.64
C THR A 349 2.83 7.56 -23.92
N PRO A 350 3.20 7.21 -25.17
CA PRO A 350 4.60 7.02 -25.50
C PRO A 350 5.31 8.32 -25.11
N SER A 351 6.17 8.25 -24.10
CA SER A 351 7.17 9.28 -23.91
C SER A 351 8.11 9.13 -25.10
N ASN A 352 7.73 9.77 -26.21
CA ASN A 352 8.65 10.11 -27.27
C ASN A 352 9.67 11.03 -26.61
N SER A 353 10.76 10.46 -26.12
CA SER A 353 12.05 11.13 -26.11
C SER A 353 12.72 10.87 -27.46
N PRO A 354 12.45 11.68 -28.50
CA PRO A 354 13.42 11.78 -29.56
C PRO A 354 14.59 12.62 -29.04
N THR A 355 15.77 12.21 -29.48
CA THR A 355 17.02 12.97 -29.51
C THR A 355 16.83 14.48 -29.82
N PRO A 356 17.78 15.33 -29.40
CA PRO A 356 17.56 16.76 -29.25
C PRO A 356 17.45 17.46 -30.60
N SER A 357 16.33 18.15 -30.83
CA SER A 357 16.25 19.21 -31.82
C SER A 357 15.50 20.41 -31.22
N GLU A 358 16.10 21.57 -31.44
CA GLU A 358 15.84 22.84 -30.77
C GLU A 358 14.43 23.41 -31.09
N GLY A 359 13.69 23.81 -30.05
CA GLY A 359 12.42 24.53 -30.16
C GLY A 359 11.92 25.05 -28.80
N PRO A 360 11.15 26.16 -28.74
CA PRO A 360 11.15 27.06 -27.59
C PRO A 360 10.35 26.55 -26.38
N VAL A 361 10.88 26.89 -25.22
CA VAL A 361 10.47 26.45 -23.87
C VAL A 361 9.17 27.11 -23.43
N GLU A 362 8.11 26.32 -23.26
CA GLU A 362 7.04 26.62 -22.30
C GLU A 362 7.42 26.08 -20.92
N LYS A 363 7.32 26.92 -19.89
CA LYS A 363 7.75 26.65 -18.52
C LYS A 363 6.89 25.58 -17.84
N LYS A 364 7.16 24.30 -18.12
CA LYS A 364 6.96 23.23 -17.14
C LYS A 364 8.10 23.32 -16.12
N GLY A 365 7.77 23.31 -14.82
CA GLY A 365 8.77 23.27 -13.76
C GLY A 365 9.72 22.09 -14.00
N LYS A 366 10.98 22.39 -14.34
CA LYS A 366 12.03 21.40 -14.48
C LYS A 366 12.39 20.88 -13.09
N PHE A 367 11.72 19.83 -12.65
CA PHE A 367 12.33 18.91 -11.69
C PHE A 367 13.18 17.95 -12.52
N GLU A 368 14.50 18.15 -12.48
CA GLU A 368 15.46 17.21 -13.07
C GLU A 368 15.26 15.84 -12.40
N ASP A 369 15.14 14.77 -13.20
CA ASP A 369 15.10 13.40 -12.70
C ASP A 369 16.44 13.12 -11.99
N GLN A 370 16.47 13.28 -10.66
CA GLN A 370 17.70 13.20 -9.85
C GLN A 370 18.28 11.78 -9.78
N GLY A 371 17.85 10.84 -10.63
CA GLY A 371 18.27 9.44 -10.59
C GLY A 371 17.63 8.62 -9.46
N MET A 372 16.60 9.16 -8.79
CA MET A 372 15.84 8.42 -7.79
C MET A 372 15.01 7.33 -8.47
N LYS A 373 15.22 6.07 -8.07
CA LYS A 373 14.34 4.96 -8.47
C LYS A 373 12.99 5.09 -7.77
N SER A 374 11.93 4.67 -8.46
CA SER A 374 10.62 4.52 -7.82
C SER A 374 10.70 3.41 -6.76
N PRO A 375 10.10 3.57 -5.57
CA PRO A 375 9.99 2.48 -4.59
C PRO A 375 9.28 1.22 -5.10
N SER A 376 8.47 1.34 -6.14
CA SER A 376 7.82 0.21 -6.84
C SER A 376 8.72 -0.49 -7.86
N ALA A 377 9.91 0.04 -8.16
CA ALA A 377 10.84 -0.57 -9.11
C ALA A 377 11.65 -1.71 -8.46
N VAL A 378 12.21 -2.59 -9.29
CA VAL A 378 13.14 -3.62 -8.81
C VAL A 378 14.35 -2.97 -8.13
N SER A 379 14.59 -3.40 -6.88
CA SER A 379 15.68 -2.89 -6.05
C SER A 379 16.98 -3.61 -6.43
N ASN A 380 18.08 -2.85 -6.51
CA ASN A 380 19.41 -3.45 -6.66
C ASN A 380 19.83 -4.15 -5.36
N GLN A 381 19.42 -3.62 -4.21
CA GLN A 381 19.75 -4.15 -2.90
C GLN A 381 18.84 -5.32 -2.50
N TRP A 382 17.52 -5.14 -2.64
CA TRP A 382 16.52 -6.09 -2.15
C TRP A 382 16.02 -7.06 -3.24
N GLY A 383 16.34 -6.82 -4.51
CA GLY A 383 15.91 -7.66 -5.63
C GLY A 383 14.44 -7.47 -5.99
N SER A 384 13.82 -8.55 -6.45
CA SER A 384 12.40 -8.61 -6.85
C SER A 384 11.47 -8.60 -5.64
N TYR A 385 10.26 -8.05 -5.81
CA TYR A 385 9.19 -8.10 -4.80
C TYR A 385 8.58 -9.50 -4.69
N PHE A 386 8.55 -10.26 -5.78
CA PHE A 386 7.84 -11.53 -5.88
C PHE A 386 8.73 -12.74 -5.58
N VAL A 387 10.00 -12.68 -5.97
CA VAL A 387 10.96 -13.78 -5.77
C VAL A 387 12.29 -13.25 -5.23
N ASP A 388 13.07 -14.14 -4.64
CA ASP A 388 14.46 -13.90 -4.32
C ASP A 388 15.34 -14.96 -4.95
N VAL A 389 16.51 -14.53 -5.41
CA VAL A 389 17.51 -15.40 -6.01
C VAL A 389 18.79 -15.25 -5.21
N GLN A 390 19.25 -16.36 -4.62
CA GLN A 390 20.52 -16.45 -3.92
C GLN A 390 21.50 -17.27 -4.74
N LYS A 391 22.73 -16.77 -4.85
CA LYS A 391 23.84 -17.47 -5.51
C LYS A 391 24.84 -17.87 -4.46
N ASN A 392 24.94 -19.16 -4.16
CA ASN A 392 25.93 -19.72 -3.25
C ASN A 392 26.81 -20.72 -4.01
N GLU A 393 28.12 -20.49 -4.07
CA GLU A 393 29.11 -21.42 -4.63
C GLU A 393 28.82 -21.97 -6.05
N GLY A 394 28.04 -21.24 -6.85
CA GLY A 394 27.67 -21.62 -8.22
C GLY A 394 26.29 -22.29 -8.34
N GLU A 395 25.63 -22.60 -7.22
CA GLU A 395 24.22 -23.01 -7.20
C GLU A 395 23.32 -21.78 -7.00
N GLU A 396 22.28 -21.71 -7.83
CA GLU A 396 21.26 -20.66 -7.77
C GLU A 396 20.02 -21.24 -7.09
N THR A 397 19.74 -20.80 -5.87
CA THR A 397 18.50 -21.14 -5.17
C THR A 397 17.53 -19.99 -5.32
N GLN A 398 16.34 -20.29 -5.81
CA GLN A 398 15.26 -19.32 -5.87
C GLN A 398 14.31 -19.57 -4.69
N SER A 399 13.75 -18.52 -4.09
CA SER A 399 12.64 -18.60 -3.12
C SER A 399 11.52 -17.62 -3.45
N LEU A 400 10.26 -18.01 -3.22
CA LEU A 400 9.13 -17.08 -3.23
C LEU A 400 9.20 -16.18 -2.01
N THR A 401 8.92 -14.89 -2.20
CA THR A 401 8.84 -13.98 -1.05
C THR A 401 7.56 -14.22 -0.26
N TRP A 402 7.60 -13.90 1.03
CA TRP A 402 6.41 -13.92 1.88
C TRP A 402 5.30 -13.02 1.31
N CYS A 403 5.65 -11.86 0.75
CA CYS A 403 4.68 -10.96 0.12
C CYS A 403 3.97 -11.61 -1.08
N CYS A 404 4.72 -12.33 -1.94
CA CYS A 404 4.16 -13.08 -3.06
C CYS A 404 3.20 -14.17 -2.60
N HIS A 405 3.63 -14.97 -1.62
CA HIS A 405 2.80 -15.99 -1.00
C HIS A 405 1.50 -15.41 -0.41
N SER A 406 1.60 -14.26 0.24
CA SER A 406 0.46 -13.56 0.84
C SER A 406 -0.53 -13.06 -0.21
N ILE A 407 -0.04 -12.56 -1.36
CA ILE A 407 -0.89 -12.21 -2.50
C ILE A 407 -1.72 -13.42 -2.94
N HIS A 408 -1.07 -14.56 -3.18
CA HIS A 408 -1.76 -15.78 -3.62
C HIS A 408 -2.75 -16.33 -2.59
N THR A 409 -2.49 -16.09 -1.30
CA THR A 409 -3.30 -16.63 -0.20
C THR A 409 -4.55 -15.79 0.06
N TYR A 410 -4.44 -14.46 0.00
CA TYR A 410 -5.51 -13.54 0.45
C TYR A 410 -6.15 -12.71 -0.66
N SER A 411 -5.71 -12.90 -1.91
CA SER A 411 -6.25 -12.21 -3.08
C SER A 411 -6.93 -13.19 -4.04
N THR A 412 -7.99 -12.76 -4.69
CA THR A 412 -8.59 -13.47 -5.83
C THR A 412 -7.70 -13.32 -7.08
N MET A 413 -7.20 -12.12 -7.31
CA MET A 413 -6.28 -11.79 -8.42
C MET A 413 -5.48 -10.52 -8.08
N ALA A 414 -4.45 -10.22 -8.87
CA ALA A 414 -3.64 -9.01 -8.72
C ALA A 414 -3.54 -8.23 -10.05
N ILE A 415 -3.56 -6.90 -9.94
CA ILE A 415 -3.39 -5.96 -11.06
C ILE A 415 -2.43 -4.82 -10.68
N PRO A 416 -1.71 -4.20 -11.62
CA PRO A 416 -0.81 -3.10 -11.31
C PRO A 416 -1.54 -1.81 -10.91
N SER A 417 -2.75 -1.61 -11.43
CA SER A 417 -3.60 -0.45 -11.16
C SER A 417 -5.02 -0.68 -11.69
N ILE A 418 -5.99 0.11 -11.24
CA ILE A 418 -7.37 0.09 -11.75
C ILE A 418 -7.44 0.39 -13.27
N GLU A 419 -6.54 1.24 -13.75
CA GLU A 419 -6.40 1.56 -15.19
C GLU A 419 -6.23 0.30 -16.06
N ALA A 420 -5.61 -0.76 -15.53
CA ALA A 420 -5.39 -1.99 -16.28
C ALA A 420 -6.68 -2.71 -16.69
N ILE A 421 -7.79 -2.48 -15.99
CA ILE A 421 -9.06 -3.19 -16.21
C ILE A 421 -10.23 -2.27 -16.58
N ALA A 422 -10.03 -0.95 -16.56
CA ALA A 422 -11.13 0.02 -16.70
C ALA A 422 -11.83 -0.02 -18.08
N ASP A 423 -11.14 -0.46 -19.14
CA ASP A 423 -11.72 -0.60 -20.48
C ASP A 423 -12.33 -1.99 -20.74
N LEU A 424 -12.28 -2.91 -19.77
CA LEU A 424 -12.82 -4.25 -19.91
C LEU A 424 -14.32 -4.30 -19.58
N PRO A 425 -15.09 -5.17 -20.25
CA PRO A 425 -16.49 -5.37 -19.89
C PRO A 425 -16.61 -6.05 -18.53
N LEU A 426 -17.71 -5.81 -17.81
CA LEU A 426 -17.90 -6.36 -16.46
C LEU A 426 -17.98 -7.88 -16.43
N ASP A 427 -18.37 -8.52 -17.52
CA ASP A 427 -18.44 -9.98 -17.66
C ASP A 427 -17.12 -10.62 -18.11
N PHE A 428 -16.04 -9.83 -18.23
CA PHE A 428 -14.70 -10.35 -18.51
C PHE A 428 -14.28 -11.36 -17.44
N LYS A 429 -13.73 -12.49 -17.92
CA LYS A 429 -13.33 -13.61 -17.07
C LYS A 429 -11.85 -13.55 -16.76
N PHE A 430 -11.52 -13.11 -15.56
CA PHE A 430 -10.16 -13.13 -15.04
C PHE A 430 -9.82 -14.53 -14.50
N GLN A 431 -8.60 -14.98 -14.77
CA GLN A 431 -8.04 -16.11 -14.03
C GLN A 431 -7.83 -15.69 -12.58
N ARG A 432 -8.08 -16.61 -11.63
CA ARG A 432 -7.88 -16.39 -10.20
C ARG A 432 -6.69 -17.17 -9.67
N PHE A 433 -6.09 -16.69 -8.59
CA PHE A 433 -5.12 -17.44 -7.80
C PHE A 433 -5.75 -18.73 -7.28
N SER A 434 -4.98 -19.82 -7.30
CA SER A 434 -5.39 -21.12 -6.79
C SER A 434 -4.18 -22.03 -6.59
N SER A 435 -4.21 -22.88 -5.57
CA SER A 435 -3.11 -23.78 -5.24
C SER A 435 -2.92 -24.94 -6.23
N ASP A 436 -3.91 -25.21 -7.08
CA ASP A 436 -3.88 -26.21 -8.15
C ASP A 436 -3.44 -25.65 -9.51
N LYS A 437 -3.17 -24.33 -9.59
CA LYS A 437 -2.76 -23.66 -10.82
C LYS A 437 -1.30 -23.20 -10.74
N PRO A 438 -0.65 -22.97 -11.88
CA PRO A 438 0.69 -22.39 -11.89
C PRO A 438 0.73 -21.05 -11.18
N ILE A 439 1.86 -20.75 -10.54
CA ILE A 439 2.02 -19.57 -9.70
C ILE A 439 1.92 -18.24 -10.46
N THR A 440 2.08 -18.29 -11.78
CA THR A 440 1.89 -17.16 -12.68
C THR A 440 0.43 -16.88 -12.99
N THR A 441 -0.50 -17.75 -12.60
CA THR A 441 -1.94 -17.54 -12.81
C THR A 441 -2.49 -16.55 -11.79
N GLY A 442 -3.47 -15.72 -12.19
CA GLY A 442 -4.12 -14.75 -11.29
C GLY A 442 -3.55 -13.33 -11.36
N TYR A 443 -2.50 -13.13 -12.16
CA TYR A 443 -1.97 -11.81 -12.50
C TYR A 443 -2.57 -11.29 -13.81
N TYR A 444 -3.00 -10.04 -13.83
CA TYR A 444 -3.50 -9.37 -15.04
C TYR A 444 -2.84 -7.98 -15.21
N PRO A 445 -2.48 -7.55 -16.44
CA PRO A 445 -2.71 -8.21 -17.73
C PRO A 445 -1.76 -9.39 -18.02
N ARG A 446 -0.66 -9.49 -17.27
CA ARG A 446 0.30 -10.60 -17.34
C ARG A 446 1.07 -10.72 -16.01
N PRO A 447 1.75 -11.84 -15.78
CA PRO A 447 2.57 -12.04 -14.58
C PRO A 447 3.84 -11.17 -14.60
N PRO A 448 4.38 -10.81 -13.42
CA PRO A 448 5.72 -10.22 -13.27
C PRO A 448 6.81 -11.05 -13.96
N GLU A 449 7.82 -10.40 -14.55
CA GLU A 449 8.92 -11.08 -15.24
C GLU A 449 9.69 -12.06 -14.35
N SER A 450 9.88 -11.72 -13.08
CA SER A 450 10.61 -12.61 -12.16
C SER A 450 9.86 -13.90 -11.87
N LEU A 451 8.53 -13.88 -11.81
CA LEU A 451 7.70 -15.07 -11.66
C LEU A 451 7.67 -15.92 -12.94
N LEU A 452 7.75 -15.29 -14.12
CA LEU A 452 7.89 -16.04 -15.36
C LEU A 452 9.23 -16.77 -15.42
N LYS A 453 10.33 -16.09 -15.08
CA LYS A 453 11.68 -16.69 -15.00
C LYS A 453 11.75 -17.78 -13.93
N TRP A 454 11.01 -17.63 -12.83
CA TRP A 454 10.88 -18.64 -11.81
C TRP A 454 10.30 -19.95 -12.37
N GLU A 455 9.21 -19.86 -13.15
CA GLU A 455 8.51 -21.04 -13.67
C GLU A 455 9.29 -21.77 -14.78
N GLU A 456 10.20 -21.07 -15.46
CA GLU A 456 11.07 -21.65 -16.50
C GLU A 456 12.22 -22.51 -15.94
N ASN A 457 12.54 -22.39 -14.64
CA ASN A 457 13.59 -23.14 -13.94
C ASN A 457 13.01 -24.23 -13.06
#